data_AF-A0A022LG02-F1
#
_entry.id   AF-A0A022LG02-F1
#
_cell.length_a   1.000
_cell.length_b   1.000
_cell.length_c   1.000
_cell.angle_alpha   90.00
_cell.angle_beta   90.00
_cell.angle_gamma   90.00
#
_symmetry.space_group_name_H-M   'P 1'
#
loop_
_entity.id
_entity.type
_entity.pdbx_description
1 polymer ?
#
loop_
_entity_poly.entity_id
_entity_poly.type
_entity_poly.pdbx_seq_one_letter_code
_entity_poly.pdbx_strand_id
1 'polypeptide(L)'
;MVFVNLDPNPAVTFEDWIKPVSESFTDAGVQVERLAHFKRTTFDINGNWKLIAENYLECYHCQVAHPEYARTFTVDSSEGYPFSFSGHAFSSCTAPKASTNGNATSPYQMEGPVGVNQNDFLWPNFGPTTWPGQNCLLVYTFMPTEVGKTVGHFDYFFEPDCDPEAANGLTEFLDRVGTEDVGLVESVHRGMESGTLDKGLLLPDEGQVEHFQNLWRKALAL
;
A
#
# COMPACT_ATOMS: atom_id res chain seq x y z
N MET A 1 -15.75 -5.15 4.84
CA MET A 1 -15.10 -5.76 3.64
C MET A 1 -15.54 -7.21 3.52
N VAL A 2 -15.48 -7.79 2.32
CA VAL A 2 -15.84 -9.20 2.07
C VAL A 2 -14.66 -9.90 1.41
N PHE A 3 -14.26 -11.04 1.95
CA PHE A 3 -13.17 -11.85 1.44
C PHE A 3 -13.69 -13.20 0.94
N VAL A 4 -13.06 -13.73 -0.09
CA VAL A 4 -13.39 -15.03 -0.68
C VAL A 4 -12.13 -15.86 -0.76
N ASN A 5 -12.23 -17.12 -0.32
CA ASN A 5 -11.19 -18.13 -0.56
C ASN A 5 -11.73 -19.16 -1.55
N LEU A 6 -10.93 -19.45 -2.58
CA LEU A 6 -11.29 -20.43 -3.61
C LEU A 6 -10.96 -21.87 -3.21
N ASP A 7 -10.14 -22.05 -2.18
CA ASP A 7 -9.90 -23.35 -1.56
C ASP A 7 -11.08 -23.71 -0.64
N PRO A 8 -11.81 -24.81 -0.90
CA PRO A 8 -12.89 -25.25 -0.01
C PRO A 8 -12.39 -25.71 1.38
N ASN A 9 -11.09 -25.98 1.54
CA ASN A 9 -10.49 -26.41 2.81
C ASN A 9 -9.25 -25.56 3.13
N PRO A 10 -9.44 -24.25 3.41
CA PRO A 10 -8.32 -23.35 3.62
C PRO A 10 -7.47 -23.80 4.81
N ALA A 11 -6.15 -23.76 4.64
CA ALA A 11 -5.21 -24.17 5.69
C ALA A 11 -5.20 -23.24 6.93
N VAL A 12 -5.75 -22.03 6.81
CA VAL A 12 -5.82 -21.00 7.85
C VAL A 12 -7.26 -20.47 7.92
N THR A 13 -7.75 -20.20 9.13
CA THR A 13 -9.06 -19.58 9.35
C THR A 13 -9.06 -18.13 8.88
N PHE A 14 -10.24 -17.55 8.60
CA PHE A 14 -10.31 -16.13 8.24
C PHE A 14 -9.82 -15.25 9.39
N GLU A 15 -10.24 -15.58 10.61
CA GLU A 15 -9.88 -14.86 11.84
C GLU A 15 -8.37 -14.83 12.05
N ASP A 16 -7.68 -15.97 11.90
CA ASP A 16 -6.22 -16.01 12.02
C ASP A 16 -5.52 -15.27 10.87
N TRP A 17 -6.10 -15.30 9.66
CA TRP A 17 -5.52 -14.63 8.50
C TRP A 17 -5.62 -13.09 8.61
N ILE A 18 -6.77 -12.55 9.02
CA ILE A 18 -7.03 -11.09 9.08
C ILE A 18 -6.51 -10.43 10.35
N LYS A 19 -6.24 -11.21 11.40
CA LYS A 19 -5.86 -10.71 12.73
C LYS A 19 -4.73 -9.67 12.71
N PRO A 20 -3.60 -9.85 12.01
CA PRO A 20 -2.49 -8.88 12.05
C PRO A 20 -2.90 -7.46 11.62
N VAL A 21 -3.73 -7.36 10.57
CA VAL A 21 -4.25 -6.07 10.09
C VAL A 21 -5.34 -5.52 11.02
N SER A 22 -6.19 -6.38 11.57
CA SER A 22 -7.26 -5.93 12.48
C SER A 22 -6.69 -5.32 13.76
N GLU A 23 -5.60 -5.88 14.27
CA GLU A 23 -4.84 -5.32 15.40
C GLU A 23 -4.19 -3.99 15.01
N SER A 24 -3.51 -3.92 13.86
CA SER A 24 -2.90 -2.69 13.34
C SER A 24 -3.89 -1.53 13.16
N PHE A 25 -5.07 -1.77 12.60
CA PHE A 25 -6.11 -0.74 12.48
C PHE A 25 -6.59 -0.22 13.82
N THR A 26 -6.72 -1.11 14.80
CA THR A 26 -7.10 -0.73 16.17
C THR A 26 -6.04 0.17 16.79
N ASP A 27 -4.77 -0.18 16.65
CA ASP A 27 -3.63 0.58 17.16
C ASP A 27 -3.46 1.93 16.45
N ALA A 28 -3.76 2.00 15.15
CA ALA A 28 -3.77 3.22 14.34
C ALA A 28 -4.98 4.14 14.61
N GLY A 29 -5.94 3.70 15.44
CA GLY A 29 -7.14 4.48 15.80
C GLY A 29 -8.22 4.50 14.72
N VAL A 30 -8.17 3.59 13.74
CA VAL A 30 -9.15 3.50 12.66
C VAL A 30 -10.41 2.77 13.14
N GLN A 31 -11.55 3.43 13.01
CA GLN A 31 -12.86 2.85 13.34
C GLN A 31 -13.52 2.35 12.05
N VAL A 32 -13.13 1.15 11.62
CA VAL A 32 -13.52 0.55 10.32
C VAL A 32 -15.04 0.42 10.18
N GLU A 33 -15.74 0.16 11.28
CA GLU A 33 -17.19 -0.01 11.33
C GLU A 33 -17.99 1.27 11.03
N ARG A 34 -17.33 2.44 11.11
CA ARG A 34 -17.94 3.75 10.79
C ARG A 34 -17.74 4.14 9.33
N LEU A 35 -16.89 3.41 8.59
CA LEU A 35 -16.52 3.79 7.24
C LEU A 35 -17.52 3.28 6.21
N ALA A 36 -17.80 4.12 5.21
CA ALA A 36 -18.54 3.79 4.01
C ALA A 36 -17.66 3.94 2.78
N HIS A 37 -17.93 3.14 1.74
CA HIS A 37 -17.24 3.27 0.46
C HIS A 37 -17.54 4.64 -0.15
N PHE A 38 -16.50 5.39 -0.47
CA PHE A 38 -16.59 6.73 -1.03
C PHE A 38 -16.38 6.72 -2.55
N LYS A 39 -15.28 6.10 -2.99
CA LYS A 39 -14.85 6.07 -4.39
C LYS A 39 -13.94 4.88 -4.64
N ARG A 40 -13.94 4.40 -5.87
CA ARG A 40 -12.88 3.53 -6.41
C ARG A 40 -12.12 4.27 -7.51
N THR A 41 -10.79 4.24 -7.44
CA THR A 41 -9.91 4.52 -8.59
C THR A 41 -9.38 3.19 -9.12
N THR A 42 -9.41 3.01 -10.44
CA THR A 42 -8.95 1.78 -11.11
C THR A 42 -7.76 2.10 -12.01
N PHE A 43 -6.72 1.26 -11.92
CA PHE A 43 -5.51 1.35 -12.71
C PHE A 43 -5.37 0.10 -13.58
N ASP A 44 -5.28 0.27 -14.89
CA ASP A 44 -4.88 -0.79 -15.81
C ASP A 44 -3.35 -0.76 -15.93
N ILE A 45 -2.68 -1.79 -15.41
CA ILE A 45 -1.23 -1.80 -15.25
C ILE A 45 -0.63 -2.86 -16.17
N ASN A 46 0.22 -2.44 -17.11
CA ASN A 46 1.03 -3.34 -17.94
C ASN A 46 2.25 -3.84 -17.17
N GLY A 47 1.98 -4.52 -16.06
CA GLY A 47 2.98 -5.10 -15.18
C GLY A 47 2.47 -6.35 -14.48
N ASN A 48 3.41 -7.25 -14.16
CA ASN A 48 3.11 -8.42 -13.35
C ASN A 48 2.71 -8.01 -11.93
N TRP A 49 1.65 -8.62 -11.38
CA TRP A 49 1.15 -8.33 -10.03
C TRP A 49 2.21 -8.41 -8.93
N LYS A 50 3.22 -9.26 -9.09
CA LYS A 50 4.34 -9.36 -8.13
C LYS A 50 5.13 -8.06 -8.08
N LEU A 51 5.37 -7.39 -9.22
CA LEU A 51 6.09 -6.11 -9.24
C LEU A 51 5.30 -5.00 -8.55
N ILE A 52 3.97 -5.04 -8.62
CA ILE A 52 3.11 -4.09 -7.89
C ILE A 52 3.24 -4.31 -6.38
N ALA A 53 3.20 -5.56 -5.93
CA ALA A 53 3.40 -5.89 -4.53
C ALA A 53 4.81 -5.50 -4.05
N GLU A 54 5.84 -5.76 -4.85
CA GLU A 54 7.21 -5.38 -4.53
C GLU A 54 7.35 -3.85 -4.40
N ASN A 55 6.80 -3.08 -5.35
CA ASN A 55 6.76 -1.61 -5.29
C ASN A 55 6.02 -1.09 -4.05
N TYR A 56 4.92 -1.74 -3.64
CA TYR A 56 4.17 -1.33 -2.45
C TYR A 56 4.91 -1.62 -1.13
N LEU A 57 5.77 -2.65 -1.10
CA LEU A 57 6.39 -3.15 0.13
C LEU A 57 7.69 -2.43 0.52
N GLU A 58 8.14 -1.47 -0.27
CA GLU A 58 9.30 -0.64 0.04
C GLU A 58 9.02 0.83 -0.22
N CYS A 59 9.88 1.69 0.31
CA CYS A 59 9.83 3.13 0.06
C CYS A 59 11.21 3.68 -0.31
N TYR A 60 12.08 2.80 -0.81
CA TYR A 60 13.40 3.15 -1.33
C TYR A 60 13.26 4.05 -2.56
N HIS A 61 12.26 3.81 -3.43
CA HIS A 61 11.99 4.68 -4.57
C HIS A 61 11.34 6.02 -4.18
N CYS A 62 10.63 6.08 -3.05
CA CYS A 62 9.74 7.19 -2.69
C CYS A 62 10.41 8.56 -2.76
N GLN A 63 11.63 8.67 -2.20
CA GLN A 63 12.36 9.93 -2.10
C GLN A 63 12.66 10.55 -3.48
N VAL A 64 12.78 9.72 -4.51
CA VAL A 64 13.13 10.15 -5.88
C VAL A 64 11.89 10.20 -6.77
N ALA A 65 11.00 9.20 -6.67
CA ALA A 65 9.90 9.02 -7.60
C ALA A 65 8.63 9.78 -7.24
N HIS A 66 8.43 10.12 -5.96
CA HIS A 66 7.23 10.81 -5.48
C HIS A 66 7.54 12.18 -4.86
N PRO A 67 7.81 13.23 -5.65
CA PRO A 67 8.23 14.53 -5.12
C PRO A 67 7.24 15.15 -4.11
N GLU A 68 5.94 14.99 -4.32
CA GLU A 68 4.91 15.51 -3.40
C GLU A 68 4.86 14.68 -2.10
N TYR A 69 4.90 13.35 -2.19
CA TYR A 69 4.96 12.45 -1.04
C TYR A 69 6.25 12.67 -0.22
N ALA A 70 7.41 12.71 -0.87
CA ALA A 70 8.70 12.93 -0.21
C ALA A 70 8.82 14.31 0.45
N ARG A 71 8.08 15.32 0.01
CA ARG A 71 7.98 16.61 0.72
C ARG A 71 7.10 16.54 1.97
N THR A 72 6.15 15.60 1.99
CA THR A 72 5.10 15.50 3.01
C THR A 72 5.45 14.49 4.12
N PHE A 73 6.12 13.39 3.78
CA PHE A 73 6.42 12.29 4.68
C PHE A 73 7.93 12.07 4.84
N THR A 74 8.32 11.56 6.01
CA THR A 74 9.71 11.21 6.31
C THR A 74 10.05 9.87 5.66
N VAL A 75 10.81 9.91 4.56
CA VAL A 75 11.17 8.72 3.74
C VAL A 75 12.64 8.73 3.32
N ASP A 76 13.44 9.58 3.97
CA ASP A 76 14.83 9.85 3.61
C ASP A 76 15.83 8.87 4.23
N SER A 77 15.35 7.95 5.06
CA SER A 77 16.15 6.93 5.75
C SER A 77 15.30 5.74 6.16
N SER A 78 15.96 4.63 6.49
CA SER A 78 15.31 3.45 7.09
C SER A 78 14.65 3.73 8.45
N GLU A 79 15.10 4.77 9.17
CA GLU A 79 14.41 5.26 10.37
C GLU A 79 13.09 5.99 10.03
N GLY A 80 12.98 6.55 8.83
CA GLY A 80 11.77 7.21 8.33
C GLY A 80 10.69 6.25 7.83
N TYR A 81 11.09 5.04 7.42
CA TYR A 81 10.21 3.98 6.94
C TYR A 81 10.44 2.67 7.71
N PRO A 82 10.15 2.61 9.02
CA PRO A 82 10.23 1.36 9.76
C PRO A 82 9.27 0.33 9.17
N PHE A 83 9.75 -0.91 9.07
CA PHE A 83 8.93 -2.03 8.60
C PHE A 83 9.12 -3.28 9.47
N SER A 84 8.14 -4.17 9.40
CA SER A 84 8.17 -5.50 10.01
C SER A 84 7.32 -6.46 9.20
N PHE A 85 7.58 -7.76 9.35
CA PHE A 85 6.77 -8.81 8.73
C PHE A 85 6.74 -10.05 9.61
N SER A 86 5.64 -10.80 9.53
CA SER A 86 5.45 -12.05 10.23
C SER A 86 4.48 -12.94 9.46
N GLY A 87 4.93 -14.13 9.06
CA GLY A 87 4.11 -15.06 8.28
C GLY A 87 3.65 -14.43 6.97
N HIS A 88 2.34 -14.28 6.79
CA HIS A 88 1.71 -13.68 5.61
C HIS A 88 1.41 -12.18 5.75
N ALA A 89 1.80 -11.56 6.87
CA ALA A 89 1.51 -10.16 7.18
C ALA A 89 2.77 -9.29 7.16
N PHE A 90 2.58 -8.05 6.73
CA PHE A 90 3.60 -7.04 6.51
C PHE A 90 3.06 -5.72 7.03
N SER A 91 3.93 -4.89 7.59
CA SER A 91 3.55 -3.64 8.22
C SER A 91 4.68 -2.63 8.15
N SER A 92 4.36 -1.41 7.75
CA SER A 92 5.29 -0.29 7.71
C SER A 92 4.56 1.02 7.96
N CYS A 93 5.25 2.05 8.43
CA CYS A 93 4.62 3.33 8.66
C CYS A 93 5.50 4.51 8.28
N THR A 94 4.88 5.63 7.94
CA THR A 94 5.56 6.92 7.76
C THR A 94 4.87 8.01 8.54
N ALA A 95 5.69 8.85 9.17
CA ALA A 95 5.21 10.04 9.86
C ALA A 95 5.23 11.25 8.90
N PRO A 96 4.21 12.12 8.96
CA PRO A 96 4.28 13.44 8.33
C PRO A 96 5.51 14.21 8.82
N LYS A 97 6.15 14.95 7.93
CA LYS A 97 7.20 15.90 8.31
C LYS A 97 6.59 17.03 9.14
N ALA A 98 7.33 17.48 10.16
CA ALA A 98 6.89 18.58 11.01
C ALA A 98 6.63 19.88 10.23
N SER A 99 7.32 20.08 9.10
CA SER A 99 7.13 21.24 8.21
C SER A 99 5.79 21.25 7.48
N THR A 100 5.16 20.09 7.32
CA THR A 100 3.92 19.91 6.55
C THR A 100 2.73 19.57 7.43
N ASN A 101 2.90 18.95 8.61
CA ASN A 101 1.77 18.58 9.45
C ASN A 101 0.91 19.80 9.88
N GLY A 102 -0.34 19.88 9.42
CA GLY A 102 -1.26 21.00 9.70
C GLY A 102 -0.88 22.34 9.04
N ASN A 103 0.01 22.34 8.05
CA ASN A 103 0.43 23.55 7.33
C ASN A 103 -0.34 23.72 6.01
N ALA A 104 -0.55 24.96 5.57
CA ALA A 104 -1.16 25.31 4.28
C ALA A 104 -0.42 24.74 3.04
N THR A 105 0.80 24.26 3.21
CA THR A 105 1.57 23.59 2.15
C THR A 105 1.33 22.09 2.06
N SER A 106 0.44 21.53 2.89
CA SER A 106 0.03 20.12 2.83
C SER A 106 -0.72 19.83 1.53
N PRO A 107 -0.53 18.65 0.92
CA PRO A 107 -1.28 18.26 -0.28
C PRO A 107 -2.77 17.99 0.01
N TYR A 108 -3.13 17.75 1.28
CA TYR A 108 -4.50 17.54 1.76
C TYR A 108 -4.61 17.87 3.27
N GLN A 109 -5.82 17.82 3.82
CA GLN A 109 -6.08 18.07 5.24
C GLN A 109 -5.61 16.88 6.11
N MET A 110 -4.49 17.04 6.83
CA MET A 110 -3.90 16.01 7.70
C MET A 110 -4.35 16.09 9.17
N GLU A 111 -5.25 17.01 9.52
CA GLU A 111 -5.76 17.14 10.89
C GLU A 111 -6.90 16.14 11.17
N GLY A 112 -6.76 15.33 12.22
CA GLY A 112 -7.77 14.38 12.64
C GLY A 112 -7.25 13.28 13.55
N PRO A 113 -8.04 12.21 13.78
CA PRO A 113 -7.70 11.14 14.72
C PRO A 113 -6.52 10.25 14.29
N VAL A 114 -6.24 10.16 12.99
CA VAL A 114 -5.14 9.33 12.47
C VAL A 114 -3.88 10.20 12.34
N GLY A 115 -2.75 9.75 12.90
CA GLY A 115 -1.52 10.55 12.97
C GLY A 115 -0.38 10.11 12.05
N VAL A 116 -0.47 8.93 11.47
CA VAL A 116 0.58 8.33 10.62
C VAL A 116 -0.02 7.72 9.36
N ASN A 117 0.79 7.59 8.33
CA ASN A 117 0.49 6.70 7.23
C ASN A 117 0.89 5.28 7.63
N GLN A 118 -0.07 4.41 7.90
CA GLN A 118 0.15 2.99 8.20
C GLN A 118 -0.08 2.20 6.92
N ASN A 119 0.93 1.45 6.47
CA ASN A 119 0.88 0.63 5.26
C ASN A 119 1.04 -0.84 5.64
N ASP A 120 -0.07 -1.55 5.69
CA ASP A 120 -0.07 -2.98 5.93
C ASP A 120 -0.27 -3.74 4.63
N PHE A 121 0.10 -5.02 4.65
CA PHE A 121 -0.19 -5.94 3.56
C PHE A 121 -0.42 -7.35 4.08
N LEU A 122 -1.47 -7.99 3.58
CA LEU A 122 -1.72 -9.42 3.73
C LEU A 122 -1.53 -10.08 2.38
N TRP A 123 -0.59 -11.02 2.36
CA TRP A 123 -0.39 -11.91 1.23
C TRP A 123 -1.70 -12.66 0.91
N PRO A 124 -2.09 -12.74 -0.39
CA PRO A 124 -1.27 -12.42 -1.56
C PRO A 124 -1.46 -11.03 -2.17
N ASN A 125 -2.53 -10.29 -1.89
CA ASN A 125 -2.88 -9.10 -2.70
C ASN A 125 -3.79 -8.08 -2.00
N PHE A 126 -3.73 -7.99 -0.67
CA PHE A 126 -4.56 -7.07 0.11
C PHE A 126 -3.68 -6.08 0.88
N GLY A 127 -3.57 -4.84 0.40
CA GLY A 127 -2.76 -3.78 1.00
C GLY A 127 -3.63 -2.65 1.56
N PRO A 128 -4.07 -2.73 2.82
CA PRO A 128 -4.78 -1.62 3.44
C PRO A 128 -3.82 -0.56 3.98
N THR A 129 -4.20 0.69 3.81
CA THR A 129 -3.47 1.86 4.31
C THR A 129 -4.38 2.83 5.04
N THR A 130 -3.83 3.47 6.07
CA THR A 130 -4.46 4.58 6.79
C THR A 130 -3.66 5.83 6.52
N TRP A 131 -4.29 7.00 6.57
CA TRP A 131 -3.62 8.26 6.26
C TRP A 131 -3.88 9.30 7.34
N PRO A 132 -2.89 10.16 7.67
CA PRO A 132 -3.07 11.24 8.64
C PRO A 132 -4.31 12.08 8.31
N GLY A 133 -5.08 12.47 9.32
CA GLY A 133 -6.30 13.26 9.12
C GLY A 133 -7.55 12.53 9.60
N GLN A 134 -8.65 12.73 8.88
CA GLN A 134 -9.95 12.14 9.20
C GLN A 134 -9.88 10.60 9.21
N ASN A 135 -10.78 9.96 9.96
CA ASN A 135 -10.90 8.51 9.97
C ASN A 135 -11.16 7.99 8.54
N CYS A 136 -10.17 7.30 7.99
CA CYS A 136 -10.18 6.83 6.61
C CYS A 136 -9.43 5.51 6.47
N LEU A 137 -9.77 4.78 5.41
CA LEU A 137 -9.08 3.57 5.00
C LEU A 137 -9.00 3.58 3.47
N LEU A 138 -7.79 3.43 2.94
CA LEU A 138 -7.59 3.05 1.54
C LEU A 138 -7.29 1.56 1.52
N VAL A 139 -7.97 0.81 0.66
CA VAL A 139 -7.63 -0.58 0.36
C VAL A 139 -7.07 -0.64 -1.06
N TYR A 140 -5.80 -1.04 -1.18
CA TYR A 140 -5.21 -1.42 -2.45
C TYR A 140 -5.38 -2.92 -2.67
N THR A 141 -6.10 -3.29 -3.73
CA THR A 141 -6.08 -4.66 -4.27
C THR A 141 -5.53 -4.65 -5.68
N PHE A 142 -4.75 -5.68 -6.02
CA PHE A 142 -4.26 -5.87 -7.39
C PHE A 142 -4.62 -7.28 -7.87
N MET A 143 -5.29 -7.32 -9.01
CA MET A 143 -5.94 -8.50 -9.57
C MET A 143 -5.25 -8.87 -10.89
N PRO A 144 -4.39 -9.91 -10.92
CA PRO A 144 -3.77 -10.33 -12.17
C PRO A 144 -4.83 -10.81 -13.15
N THR A 145 -4.79 -10.28 -14.38
CA THR A 145 -5.72 -10.67 -15.46
C THR A 145 -5.04 -11.53 -16.51
N GLU A 146 -3.75 -11.27 -16.77
CA GLU A 146 -2.91 -12.03 -17.70
C GLU A 146 -1.45 -12.01 -17.20
N VAL A 147 -0.57 -12.77 -17.84
CA VAL A 147 0.87 -12.61 -17.61
C VAL A 147 1.26 -11.19 -18.03
N GLY A 148 1.81 -10.42 -17.09
CA GLY A 148 2.24 -9.03 -17.35
C GLY A 148 1.11 -8.01 -17.38
N LYS A 149 -0.12 -8.37 -17.00
CA LYS A 149 -1.22 -7.41 -16.83
C LYS A 149 -1.94 -7.60 -15.51
N THR A 150 -2.20 -6.48 -14.85
CA THR A 150 -2.87 -6.45 -13.55
C THR A 150 -3.83 -5.27 -13.50
N VAL A 151 -5.00 -5.47 -12.89
CA VAL A 151 -5.93 -4.37 -12.58
C VAL A 151 -5.77 -4.03 -11.10
N GLY A 152 -5.35 -2.80 -10.82
CA GLY A 152 -5.26 -2.24 -9.48
C GLY A 152 -6.51 -1.48 -9.09
N HIS A 153 -6.99 -1.64 -7.86
CA HIS A 153 -8.10 -0.85 -7.30
C HIS A 153 -7.66 -0.17 -6.02
N PHE A 154 -7.75 1.15 -6.00
CA PHE A 154 -7.79 1.95 -4.78
C PHE A 154 -9.25 2.15 -4.38
N ASP A 155 -9.68 1.43 -3.35
CA ASP A 155 -10.99 1.64 -2.73
C ASP A 155 -10.85 2.53 -1.50
N TYR A 156 -11.43 3.72 -1.59
CA TYR A 156 -11.40 4.71 -0.53
C TYR A 156 -12.65 4.59 0.34
N PHE A 157 -12.44 4.57 1.64
CA PHE A 157 -13.49 4.53 2.65
C PHE A 157 -13.31 5.68 3.64
N PHE A 158 -14.40 6.40 3.89
CA PHE A 158 -14.48 7.53 4.83
C PHE A 158 -15.76 7.41 5.65
N GLU A 159 -15.86 8.13 6.75
CA GLU A 159 -17.14 8.28 7.44
C GLU A 159 -18.17 9.00 6.55
N PRO A 160 -19.47 8.65 6.60
CA PRO A 160 -20.50 9.27 5.77
C PRO A 160 -20.64 10.80 5.92
N ASP A 161 -20.23 11.36 7.05
CA ASP A 161 -20.23 12.78 7.38
C ASP A 161 -18.85 13.46 7.24
N CYS A 162 -17.87 12.76 6.66
CA CYS A 162 -16.56 13.33 6.34
C CYS A 162 -16.72 14.55 5.42
N ASP A 163 -15.92 15.59 5.68
CA ASP A 163 -15.86 16.77 4.81
C ASP A 163 -15.46 16.35 3.38
N PRO A 164 -16.30 16.62 2.37
CA PRO A 164 -15.97 16.28 0.99
C PRO A 164 -14.68 16.92 0.49
N GLU A 165 -14.31 18.10 0.97
CA GLU A 165 -13.05 18.74 0.56
C GLU A 165 -11.83 17.96 1.09
N ALA A 166 -11.87 17.55 2.36
CA ALA A 166 -10.86 16.69 2.97
C ALA A 166 -10.73 15.34 2.25
N ALA A 167 -11.87 14.67 2.00
CA ALA A 167 -11.89 13.37 1.32
C ALA A 167 -11.34 13.49 -0.12
N ASN A 168 -11.82 14.46 -0.90
CA ASN A 168 -11.35 14.66 -2.27
C ASN A 168 -9.85 15.00 -2.30
N GLY A 169 -9.37 15.90 -1.44
CA GLY A 169 -7.96 16.27 -1.37
C GLY A 169 -7.05 15.07 -1.12
N LEU A 170 -7.40 14.19 -0.18
CA LEU A 170 -6.65 12.96 0.08
C LEU A 170 -6.71 12.02 -1.15
N THR A 171 -7.90 11.73 -1.68
CA THR A 171 -7.99 10.79 -2.83
C THR A 171 -7.26 11.30 -4.07
N GLU A 172 -7.28 12.60 -4.35
CA GLU A 172 -6.56 13.18 -5.48
C GLU A 172 -5.05 13.11 -5.30
N PHE A 173 -4.56 13.33 -4.08
CA PHE A 173 -3.14 13.15 -3.74
C PHE A 173 -2.71 11.69 -3.97
N LEU A 174 -3.48 10.74 -3.45
CA LEU A 174 -3.16 9.31 -3.57
C LEU A 174 -3.30 8.78 -4.99
N ASP A 175 -4.27 9.26 -5.76
CA ASP A 175 -4.42 8.91 -7.18
C ASP A 175 -3.20 9.39 -8.01
N ARG A 176 -2.60 10.53 -7.66
CA ARG A 176 -1.35 11.00 -8.30
C ARG A 176 -0.19 10.08 -7.97
N VAL A 177 0.03 9.74 -6.70
CA VAL A 177 1.08 8.81 -6.27
C VAL A 177 0.90 7.45 -6.94
N GLY A 178 -0.33 6.91 -6.95
CA GLY A 178 -0.62 5.65 -7.65
C GLY A 178 -0.33 5.72 -9.15
N THR A 179 -0.58 6.85 -9.81
CA THR A 179 -0.21 7.04 -11.23
C THR A 179 1.30 7.07 -11.44
N GLU A 180 2.06 7.67 -10.52
CA GLU A 180 3.53 7.65 -10.53
C GLU A 180 4.04 6.20 -10.42
N ASP A 181 3.50 5.43 -9.48
CA ASP A 181 3.83 4.00 -9.28
C ASP A 181 3.55 3.13 -10.50
N VAL A 182 2.40 3.35 -11.18
CA VAL A 182 2.10 2.63 -12.42
C VAL A 182 3.22 2.82 -13.45
N GLY A 183 3.72 4.06 -13.59
CA GLY A 183 4.83 4.35 -14.49
C GLY A 183 6.12 3.60 -14.12
N LEU A 184 6.42 3.48 -12.83
CA LEU A 184 7.58 2.74 -12.32
C LEU A 184 7.45 1.25 -12.61
N VAL A 185 6.33 0.65 -12.21
CA VAL A 185 6.05 -0.79 -12.36
C VAL A 185 6.11 -1.21 -13.82
N GLU A 186 5.46 -0.46 -14.73
CA GLU A 186 5.49 -0.77 -16.15
C GLU A 186 6.89 -0.63 -16.75
N SER A 187 7.68 0.33 -16.26
CA SER A 187 9.08 0.49 -16.69
C SER A 187 9.95 -0.68 -16.24
N VAL A 188 9.84 -1.09 -14.99
CA VAL A 188 10.53 -2.28 -14.46
C VAL A 188 10.11 -3.52 -15.22
N HIS A 189 8.81 -3.69 -15.50
CA HIS A 189 8.30 -4.83 -16.25
C HIS A 189 8.94 -4.94 -17.64
N ARG A 190 8.94 -3.86 -18.43
CA ARG A 190 9.62 -3.81 -19.74
C ARG A 190 11.12 -4.11 -19.64
N GLY A 191 11.78 -3.59 -18.59
CA GLY A 191 13.20 -3.86 -18.33
C GLY A 191 13.48 -5.34 -18.08
N MET A 192 12.66 -5.99 -17.25
CA MET A 192 12.77 -7.41 -16.93
C MET A 192 12.51 -8.31 -18.15
N GLU A 193 11.54 -7.95 -18.99
CA GLU A 193 11.25 -8.68 -20.24
C GLU A 193 12.38 -8.63 -21.27
N SER A 194 13.30 -7.66 -21.17
CA SER A 194 14.45 -7.60 -22.07
C SER A 194 15.42 -8.80 -21.91
N GLY A 195 15.38 -9.47 -20.75
CA GLY A 195 16.31 -10.56 -20.42
C GLY A 195 17.76 -10.14 -20.24
N THR A 196 18.05 -8.83 -20.18
CA THR A 196 19.42 -8.30 -20.04
C THR A 196 19.97 -8.50 -18.62
N LEU A 197 19.08 -8.55 -17.62
CA LEU A 197 19.42 -8.77 -16.22
C LEU A 197 18.88 -10.13 -15.78
N ASP A 198 19.75 -10.98 -15.25
CA ASP A 198 19.35 -12.29 -14.70
C ASP A 198 18.55 -12.13 -13.39
N LYS A 199 18.93 -11.15 -12.57
CA LYS A 199 18.29 -10.83 -11.28
C LYS A 199 18.60 -9.40 -10.83
N GLY A 200 17.70 -8.85 -10.02
CA GLY A 200 17.96 -7.64 -9.23
C GLY A 200 18.75 -7.94 -7.96
N LEU A 201 19.29 -6.90 -7.34
CA LEU A 201 19.86 -6.92 -5.99
C LEU A 201 18.93 -6.14 -5.07
N LEU A 202 18.57 -6.73 -3.94
CA LEU A 202 17.80 -6.05 -2.90
C LEU A 202 18.74 -5.35 -1.92
N LEU A 203 18.32 -4.18 -1.46
CA LEU A 203 18.98 -3.41 -0.41
C LEU A 203 18.42 -3.81 0.97
N PRO A 204 19.15 -3.52 2.06
CA PRO A 204 18.65 -3.76 3.42
C PRO A 204 17.26 -3.13 3.70
N ASP A 205 16.98 -1.99 3.08
CA ASP A 205 15.71 -1.25 3.24
C ASP A 205 14.54 -1.91 2.48
N GLU A 206 14.79 -2.95 1.69
CA GLU A 206 13.80 -3.71 0.92
C GLU A 206 13.53 -5.10 1.55
N GLY A 207 13.73 -5.24 2.86
CA GLY A 207 13.56 -6.52 3.56
C GLY A 207 12.14 -7.13 3.43
N GLN A 208 11.10 -6.30 3.32
CA GLN A 208 9.74 -6.78 3.04
C GLN A 208 9.63 -7.42 1.64
N VAL A 209 10.32 -6.87 0.64
CA VAL A 209 10.37 -7.41 -0.72
C VAL A 209 11.00 -8.80 -0.71
N GLU A 210 12.12 -8.98 0.01
CA GLU A 210 12.74 -10.30 0.17
C GLU A 210 11.77 -11.33 0.77
N HIS A 211 11.10 -10.96 1.87
CA HIS A 211 10.14 -11.84 2.54
C HIS A 211 8.95 -12.20 1.63
N PHE A 212 8.39 -11.21 0.93
CA PHE A 212 7.34 -11.43 -0.08
C PHE A 212 7.80 -12.38 -1.18
N GLN A 213 9.03 -12.22 -1.67
CA GLN A 213 9.57 -13.12 -2.68
C GLN A 213 9.69 -14.57 -2.18
N ASN A 214 10.07 -14.76 -0.92
CA ASN A 214 10.13 -16.09 -0.31
C ASN A 214 8.73 -16.71 -0.15
N LEU A 215 7.69 -15.93 0.15
CA LEU A 215 6.31 -16.43 0.22
C LEU A 215 5.83 -16.97 -1.12
N TRP A 216 6.02 -16.22 -2.22
CA TRP A 216 5.53 -16.68 -3.52
C TRP A 216 6.36 -17.84 -4.08
N ARG A 217 7.68 -17.87 -3.84
CA ARG A 217 8.52 -19.03 -4.19
C ARG A 217 8.03 -20.29 -3.49
N LYS A 218 7.76 -20.20 -2.18
CA LYS A 218 7.22 -21.30 -1.39
C LYS A 218 5.84 -21.75 -1.89
N ALA A 219 4.97 -20.79 -2.25
CA ALA A 219 3.63 -21.08 -2.76
C ALA A 219 3.65 -21.78 -4.14
N LEU A 220 4.66 -21.50 -4.97
CA LEU A 220 4.82 -22.14 -6.28
C LEU A 220 5.57 -23.48 -6.23
N ALA A 221 6.15 -23.85 -5.08
CA ALA A 221 7.00 -25.03 -4.91
C ALA A 221 8.06 -25.18 -6.04
N LEU A 222 8.78 -24.08 -6.28
CA LEU A 222 10.12 -24.09 -6.89
C LEU A 222 11.18 -24.37 -5.82
#